data_AF-A0A0S7EMJ8-F1
#
_entry.id   AF-A0A0S7EMJ8-F1
#
_cell.length_a   1.000
_cell.length_b   1.000
_cell.length_c   1.000
_cell.angle_alpha   90.00
_cell.angle_beta   90.00
_cell.angle_gamma   90.00
#
_symmetry.space_group_name_H-M   'P 1'
#
loop_
_entity.id
_entity.type
_entity.pdbx_description
1 polymer ?
#
loop_
_entity_poly.entity_id
_entity_poly.type
_entity_poly.pdbx_seq_one_letter_code
_entity_poly.pdbx_strand_id
1 'polypeptide(L)'
;QTVFGRLSDLCSPVHKKYQLAVTKVFGRYMNAIVVSSEKVARDCISFLKDQRAEPETFLPIDYLLVNPLNERLREIPGVKMVVDVVQVNAGGAQLGKVVQYVCGNALVCETMREAR
;
A
#
# COMPACT_ATOMS: atom_id res chain seq x y z
N GLN A 1 -7.45 16.41 11.69
CA GLN A 1 -7.99 15.55 10.61
C GLN A 1 -6.90 15.43 9.57
N THR A 2 -6.34 14.24 9.35
CA THR A 2 -5.17 14.11 8.48
C THR A 2 -5.50 13.21 7.30
N VAL A 3 -5.56 13.82 6.12
CA VAL A 3 -5.49 13.14 4.83
C VAL A 3 -4.03 13.12 4.43
N PHE A 4 -3.44 11.95 4.22
CA PHE A 4 -2.02 11.83 3.90
C PHE A 4 -1.77 11.99 2.40
N GLY A 5 -2.67 11.51 1.56
CA GLY A 5 -2.55 11.54 0.10
C GLY A 5 -2.73 10.17 -0.53
N ARG A 6 -2.44 10.05 -1.83
CA ARG A 6 -2.54 8.78 -2.54
C ARG A 6 -1.36 7.88 -2.22
N LEU A 7 -1.59 6.58 -2.21
CA LEU A 7 -0.55 5.59 -1.91
C LEU A 7 0.65 5.70 -2.86
N SER A 8 0.42 6.00 -4.14
CA SER A 8 1.45 6.26 -5.16
C SER A 8 2.41 7.40 -4.79
N ASP A 9 1.92 8.40 -4.06
CA ASP A 9 2.69 9.59 -3.72
C ASP A 9 3.44 9.37 -2.40
N LEU A 10 2.87 8.53 -1.53
CA LEU A 10 3.39 8.22 -0.20
C LEU A 10 4.47 7.14 -0.21
N CYS A 11 4.48 6.26 -1.20
CA CYS A 11 5.37 5.10 -1.27
C CYS A 11 6.15 5.06 -2.59
N SER A 12 7.40 4.62 -2.53
CA SER A 12 8.22 4.37 -3.72
C SER A 12 8.95 3.04 -3.61
N PRO A 13 9.21 2.33 -4.72
CA PRO A 13 10.06 1.15 -4.68
C PRO A 13 11.50 1.55 -4.30
N VAL A 14 12.14 0.78 -3.42
CA VAL A 14 13.54 1.04 -2.98
C VAL A 14 14.55 1.02 -4.14
N HIS A 15 14.20 0.35 -5.24
CA HIS A 15 14.98 0.33 -6.47
C HIS A 15 14.05 0.31 -7.68
N LYS A 16 14.41 1.04 -8.74
CA LYS A 16 13.68 1.10 -10.01
C LYS A 16 13.32 -0.27 -10.62
N LYS A 17 14.12 -1.32 -10.37
CA LYS A 17 13.86 -2.68 -10.90
C LYS A 17 12.57 -3.29 -10.35
N TYR A 18 12.13 -2.87 -9.16
CA TYR A 18 10.89 -3.36 -8.55
C TYR A 18 9.66 -2.54 -8.93
N GLN A 19 9.81 -1.46 -9.70
CA GLN A 19 8.71 -0.54 -10.00
C GLN A 19 7.51 -1.25 -10.63
N LEU A 20 7.73 -2.12 -11.61
CA LEU A 20 6.65 -2.86 -12.25
C LEU A 20 5.96 -3.83 -11.28
N ALA A 21 6.74 -4.55 -10.47
CA ALA A 21 6.22 -5.51 -9.50
C ALA A 21 5.40 -4.81 -8.41
N VAL A 22 5.91 -3.70 -7.85
CA VAL A 22 5.21 -2.90 -6.84
C VAL A 22 3.91 -2.33 -7.42
N THR A 23 3.94 -1.73 -8.61
CA THR A 23 2.72 -1.24 -9.27
C THR A 23 1.69 -2.36 -9.48
N LYS A 24 2.16 -3.55 -9.87
CA LYS A 24 1.28 -4.71 -10.07
C LYS A 24 0.62 -5.18 -8.77
N VAL A 25 1.37 -5.21 -7.67
CA VAL A 25 0.89 -5.63 -6.35
C VAL A 25 -0.05 -4.59 -5.74
N PHE A 26 0.30 -3.31 -5.84
CA PHE A 26 -0.55 -2.22 -5.36
C PHE A 26 -1.89 -2.21 -6.11
N GLY A 27 -1.86 -2.40 -7.43
CA GLY A 27 -3.05 -2.58 -8.25
C GLY A 27 -4.09 -1.48 -8.02
N ARG A 28 -5.30 -1.85 -7.57
CA ARG A 28 -6.39 -0.90 -7.28
C ARG A 28 -6.05 0.11 -6.18
N TYR A 29 -5.09 -0.20 -5.31
CA TYR A 29 -4.69 0.69 -4.22
C TYR A 29 -3.70 1.78 -4.65
N MET A 30 -3.22 1.77 -5.90
CA MET A 30 -2.31 2.82 -6.41
C MET A 30 -2.87 4.23 -6.19
N ASN A 31 -4.16 4.43 -6.49
CA ASN A 31 -4.84 5.72 -6.33
C ASN A 31 -5.59 5.84 -4.99
N ALA A 32 -5.51 4.84 -4.12
CA ALA A 32 -6.24 4.88 -2.86
C ALA A 32 -5.67 5.96 -1.93
N ILE A 33 -6.56 6.73 -1.32
CA ILE A 33 -6.25 7.87 -0.47
C ILE A 33 -6.12 7.38 0.97
N VAL A 34 -4.94 7.55 1.55
CA VAL A 34 -4.66 7.16 2.93
C VAL A 34 -5.11 8.27 3.88
N VAL A 35 -5.85 7.90 4.92
CA VAL A 35 -6.40 8.84 5.91
C VAL A 35 -6.19 8.32 7.33
N SER A 36 -6.17 9.24 8.30
CA SER A 36 -5.89 8.88 9.70
C SER A 36 -6.94 7.97 10.32
N SER A 37 -8.22 8.14 9.97
CA SER A 37 -9.32 7.40 10.58
C SER A 37 -10.50 7.12 9.66
N GLU A 38 -11.30 6.13 10.02
CA GLU A 38 -12.57 5.81 9.36
C GLU A 38 -13.54 7.00 9.37
N LYS A 39 -13.54 7.80 10.44
CA LYS A 39 -14.30 9.06 10.51
C LYS A 39 -13.88 10.02 9.40
N VAL A 40 -12.57 10.25 9.23
CA VAL A 40 -12.05 11.14 8.18
C VAL A 40 -12.39 10.58 6.79
N ALA A 41 -12.32 9.26 6.59
CA ALA A 41 -12.73 8.64 5.32
C ALA A 41 -14.20 8.96 5.00
N ARG A 42 -15.10 8.83 5.97
CA ARG A 42 -16.52 9.17 5.79
C ARG A 42 -16.74 10.65 5.50
N ASP A 43 -16.05 11.54 6.19
CA ASP A 43 -16.13 12.99 5.95
C ASP A 43 -15.70 13.32 4.50
N CYS A 44 -14.60 12.73 4.03
CA CYS A 44 -14.13 12.89 2.64
C CYS A 44 -15.11 12.31 1.62
N ILE A 45 -15.70 11.14 1.89
CA ILE A 45 -16.71 10.52 1.01
C ILE A 45 -17.96 11.42 0.89
N SER A 46 -18.45 11.95 2.02
CA SER A 46 -19.59 12.88 2.02
C SER A 46 -19.27 14.14 1.21
N PHE A 47 -18.09 14.72 1.40
CA PHE A 47 -17.63 15.87 0.62
C PHE A 47 -17.60 15.58 -0.90
N LEU A 48 -17.04 14.44 -1.33
CA LEU A 48 -17.02 14.07 -2.75
C LEU A 48 -18.43 13.91 -3.33
N LYS A 49 -19.37 13.35 -2.56
CA LYS A 49 -20.78 13.23 -2.97
C LYS A 49 -21.45 14.59 -3.14
N ASP A 50 -21.24 15.51 -2.20
CA ASP A 50 -21.81 16.86 -2.27
C ASP A 50 -21.29 17.63 -3.50
N GLN A 51 -20.01 17.43 -3.83
CA GLN A 51 -19.40 17.99 -5.03
C GLN A 51 -19.73 17.23 -6.33
N ARG A 52 -20.50 16.12 -6.25
CA ARG A 52 -20.78 15.22 -7.38
C ARG A 52 -19.52 14.74 -8.10
N ALA A 53 -18.43 14.59 -7.35
CA ALA A 53 -17.16 14.09 -7.85
C ALA A 53 -17.18 12.55 -7.99
N GLU A 54 -16.20 12.01 -8.71
CA GLU A 54 -16.06 10.57 -8.86
C GLU A 54 -15.75 9.87 -7.52
N PRO A 55 -16.22 8.63 -7.32
CA PRO A 55 -15.88 7.85 -6.13
C PRO A 55 -14.38 7.54 -6.06
N GLU A 56 -13.80 7.72 -4.88
CA GLU A 56 -12.40 7.38 -4.58
C GLU A 56 -12.33 6.29 -3.50
N THR A 57 -11.22 5.55 -3.48
CA THR A 57 -10.96 4.53 -2.44
C THR A 57 -10.20 5.15 -1.27
N PHE A 58 -10.68 4.93 -0.04
CA PHE A 58 -10.02 5.44 1.16
C PHE A 58 -9.46 4.29 2.02
N LEU A 59 -8.25 4.49 2.55
CA LEU A 59 -7.56 3.56 3.46
C LEU A 59 -7.39 4.20 4.84
N PRO A 60 -8.35 3.99 5.77
CA PRO A 60 -8.28 4.51 7.13
C PRO A 60 -7.31 3.71 8.01
N ILE A 61 -6.20 4.32 8.42
CA ILE A 61 -5.12 3.65 9.16
C ILE A 61 -5.61 2.96 10.45
N ASP A 62 -6.53 3.59 11.18
CA ASP A 62 -7.07 3.06 12.45
C ASP A 62 -8.00 1.86 12.30
N TYR A 63 -8.53 1.63 11.10
CA TYR A 63 -9.54 0.62 10.81
C TYR A 63 -9.04 -0.47 9.84
N LEU A 64 -7.80 -0.36 9.36
CA LEU A 64 -7.20 -1.40 8.52
C LEU A 64 -6.98 -2.70 9.30
N LEU A 65 -7.60 -3.77 8.80
CA LEU A 65 -7.35 -5.13 9.24
C LEU A 65 -6.12 -5.69 8.52
N VAL A 66 -4.98 -5.65 9.20
CA VAL A 66 -3.69 -6.08 8.65
C VAL A 66 -3.39 -7.51 9.07
N ASN A 67 -3.21 -8.40 8.10
CA ASN A 67 -2.79 -9.77 8.37
C ASN A 67 -1.29 -9.79 8.74
N PRO A 68 -0.87 -10.64 9.71
CA PRO A 68 0.55 -10.83 10.00
C PRO A 68 1.33 -11.28 8.77
N LEU A 69 2.55 -10.75 8.63
CA LEU A 69 3.48 -11.21 7.61
C LEU A 69 4.01 -12.60 7.99
N ASN A 70 4.13 -13.48 6.99
CA ASN A 70 4.78 -14.76 7.15
C ASN A 70 6.29 -14.58 6.98
N GLU A 71 6.97 -14.36 8.11
CA GLU A 71 8.41 -14.16 8.20
C GLU A 71 9.24 -15.23 7.48
N ARG A 72 8.76 -16.48 7.44
CA ARG A 72 9.44 -17.59 6.76
C ARG A 72 9.59 -17.37 5.27
N LEU A 73 8.78 -16.52 4.65
CA LEU A 73 8.90 -16.21 3.23
C LEU A 73 10.16 -15.41 2.89
N ARG A 74 10.77 -14.73 3.88
CA ARG A 74 12.05 -14.03 3.71
C ARG A 74 13.24 -14.99 3.62
N GLU A 75 13.08 -16.23 4.08
CA GLU A 75 14.12 -17.26 4.07
C GLU A 75 14.22 -17.98 2.71
N ILE A 76 13.24 -17.80 1.83
CA ILE A 76 13.22 -18.43 0.51
C ILE A 76 14.35 -17.82 -0.35
N PRO A 77 15.31 -18.62 -0.85
CA PRO A 77 16.39 -18.10 -1.67
C PRO A 77 15.88 -17.52 -3.00
N GLY A 78 16.44 -16.38 -3.42
CA GLY A 78 16.14 -15.77 -4.72
C GLY A 78 14.87 -14.91 -4.77
N VAL A 79 14.14 -14.79 -3.66
CA VAL A 79 12.93 -13.96 -3.59
C VAL A 79 13.03 -12.93 -2.46
N LYS A 80 12.20 -11.89 -2.53
CA LYS A 80 12.02 -10.89 -1.47
C LYS A 80 10.53 -10.65 -1.25
N MET A 81 10.13 -10.30 -0.04
CA MET A 81 8.77 -9.81 0.17
C MET A 81 8.59 -8.42 -0.41
N VAL A 82 7.43 -8.16 -1.01
CA VAL A 82 7.16 -6.88 -1.66
C VAL A 82 7.15 -5.74 -0.66
N VAL A 83 6.66 -5.99 0.57
CA VAL A 83 6.71 -5.05 1.69
C VAL A 83 8.13 -4.57 2.02
N ASP A 84 9.15 -5.40 1.78
CA ASP A 84 10.56 -5.06 2.07
C ASP A 84 11.23 -4.24 0.96
N VAL A 85 10.62 -4.20 -0.23
CA VAL A 85 11.13 -3.43 -1.37
C VAL A 85 10.33 -2.15 -1.63
N VAL A 86 9.46 -1.78 -0.70
CA VAL A 86 8.70 -0.53 -0.71
C VAL A 86 9.20 0.37 0.41
N GLN A 87 9.53 1.60 0.06
CA GLN A 87 9.89 2.67 0.98
C GLN A 87 8.72 3.65 1.14
N VAL A 88 8.47 4.08 2.37
CA VAL A 88 7.53 5.18 2.68
C VAL A 88 8.30 6.50 2.63
N ASN A 89 7.87 7.42 1.78
CA ASN A 89 8.55 8.69 1.52
C ASN A 89 8.18 9.77 2.55
N ALA A 90 6.92 9.79 3.01
CA ALA A 90 6.37 10.79 3.92
C ALA A 90 5.24 10.16 4.75
N GLY A 91 5.04 10.61 6.00
CA GLY A 91 3.89 10.18 6.83
C GLY A 91 4.19 9.23 8.01
N GLY A 92 5.46 8.99 8.32
CA GLY A 92 5.90 8.33 9.57
C GLY A 92 5.57 6.84 9.69
N ALA A 93 5.85 6.26 10.86
CA ALA A 93 5.73 4.82 11.13
C ALA A 93 4.31 4.25 10.93
N GLN A 94 3.27 5.10 10.97
CA GLN A 94 1.88 4.67 10.86
C GLN A 94 1.51 4.14 9.47
N LEU A 95 2.22 4.56 8.42
CA LEU A 95 2.00 4.07 7.06
C LEU A 95 2.53 2.65 6.84
N GLY A 96 3.39 2.14 7.71
CA GLY A 96 3.85 0.75 7.64
C GLY A 96 2.68 -0.25 7.62
N LYS A 97 1.61 0.03 8.38
CA LYS A 97 0.38 -0.79 8.37
C LYS A 97 -0.33 -0.78 7.01
N VAL A 98 -0.32 0.36 6.32
CA VAL A 98 -0.94 0.50 4.99
C VAL A 98 -0.14 -0.30 3.96
N VAL A 99 1.18 -0.17 3.97
CA VAL A 99 2.05 -0.95 3.07
C VAL A 99 1.88 -2.45 3.35
N GLN A 100 1.84 -2.87 4.61
CA GLN A 100 1.61 -4.26 4.98
C GLN A 100 0.23 -4.77 4.52
N TYR A 101 -0.83 -3.95 4.66
CA TYR A 101 -2.16 -4.30 4.19
C TYR A 101 -2.21 -4.51 2.67
N VAL A 102 -1.59 -3.60 1.91
CA VAL A 102 -1.62 -3.62 0.45
C VAL A 102 -0.72 -4.71 -0.12
N CYS A 103 0.49 -4.87 0.41
CA CYS A 103 1.46 -5.86 -0.07
C CYS A 103 1.13 -7.29 0.42
N GLY A 104 0.62 -7.41 1.65
CA GLY A 104 0.46 -8.70 2.32
C GLY A 104 1.73 -9.55 2.27
N ASN A 105 1.56 -10.83 1.96
CA ASN A 105 2.64 -11.81 1.81
C ASN A 105 3.14 -11.97 0.35
N ALA A 106 2.95 -10.94 -0.49
CA ALA A 106 3.41 -10.99 -1.88
C ALA A 106 4.95 -11.06 -1.96
N LEU A 107 5.44 -11.81 -2.95
CA LEU A 107 6.86 -11.99 -3.22
C LEU A 107 7.24 -11.40 -4.58
N VAL A 108 8.50 -11.00 -4.70
CA VAL A 108 9.14 -10.57 -5.94
C VAL A 108 10.45 -11.33 -6.11
N CYS A 109 10.71 -11.79 -7.34
CA CYS A 109 11.91 -12.50 -7.76
C CYS A 109 12.46 -11.88 -9.04
N GLU A 110 13.65 -12.30 -9.48
CA GLU A 110 14.29 -11.69 -10.65
C GLU A 110 13.82 -12.31 -11.96
N THR A 111 13.43 -13.58 -11.94
CA THR A 111 13.03 -14.31 -13.16
C THR A 111 11.63 -14.90 -13.07
N MET A 112 10.97 -15.02 -14.24
CA MET A 112 9.68 -15.70 -14.35
C MET A 112 9.75 -17.20 -14.02
N ARG A 113 10.95 -17.81 -14.06
CA ARG A 113 11.17 -19.21 -13.69
C ARG A 113 11.12 -19.38 -12.17
N GLU A 114 11.66 -18.43 -11.41
CA GLU A 114 11.55 -18.39 -9.95
C GLU A 114 10.14 -18.04 -9.49
N ALA A 115 9.36 -17.32 -10.32
CA ALA A 115 8.00 -16.91 -10.02
C ALA A 115 6.95 -18.02 -10.20
N ARG A 116 7.26 -19.06 -10.97
CA ARG A 116 6.36 -20.18 -11.30
C ARG A 116 6.44 -21.28 -10.25
#